data_AF-A0A7S4PEE1-F1
#
_entry.id   AF-A0A7S4PEE1-F1
#
_cell.length_a   1.000
_cell.length_b   1.000
_cell.length_c   1.000
_cell.angle_alpha   90.00
_cell.angle_beta   90.00
_cell.angle_gamma   90.00
#
_symmetry.space_group_name_H-M   'P 1'
#
loop_
_entity.id
_entity.type
_entity.pdbx_description
1 polymer ?
#
loop_
_entity_poly.entity_id
_entity_poly.type
_entity_poly.pdbx_seq_one_letter_code
_entity_poly.pdbx_strand_id
1 'polypeptide(L)'
;EQTTFSLFAFPAECNFSGQKLDLSWTERVQAGALNQLLGCGGDTRWKVLLDAAKHASTSPLRLDGEHKPDFITLSFYKMFGYPTGLGALLIRRESAACLEKKTFAGGTVLAARADDDMFVLRESLHERLEDGTIPFLSIMAAELGLRHLEEIGMEGIEQHTWSLRDFFASELGKMRHANGRKAAMVYGPPPSSPSSAVGSICCFNMLQPAGGLLDYSHVEELACLVGINLRTGSFCNPGANKEMLGHTSEDVEL
;
A
#
# COMPACT_ATOMS: atom_id res chain seq x y z
N GLU A 1 -26.53 22.50 8.90
CA GLU A 1 -25.09 22.71 8.67
C GLU A 1 -24.53 21.52 7.91
N GLN A 2 -23.82 21.77 6.82
CA GLN A 2 -23.20 20.71 6.02
C GLN A 2 -21.94 20.24 6.76
N THR A 3 -21.87 18.94 7.08
CA THR A 3 -20.69 18.37 7.75
C THR A 3 -19.56 18.27 6.73
N THR A 4 -18.45 18.97 6.97
CA THR A 4 -17.23 18.83 6.16
C THR A 4 -16.50 17.56 6.56
N PHE A 5 -16.05 16.77 5.58
CA PHE A 5 -15.22 15.60 5.80
C PHE A 5 -13.82 15.83 5.24
N SER A 6 -12.81 15.40 6.00
CA SER A 6 -11.41 15.34 5.57
C SER A 6 -10.95 13.90 5.53
N LEU A 7 -10.00 13.56 4.64
CA LEU A 7 -9.48 12.21 4.49
C LEU A 7 -8.03 12.14 4.97
N PHE A 8 -7.75 11.21 5.87
CA PHE A 8 -6.40 10.77 6.20
C PHE A 8 -6.16 9.40 5.59
N ALA A 9 -5.15 9.28 4.73
CA ALA A 9 -4.80 8.03 4.08
C ALA A 9 -3.39 7.59 4.51
N PHE A 10 -3.23 6.33 4.88
CA PHE A 10 -1.92 5.77 5.21
C PHE A 10 -1.83 4.28 4.84
N PRO A 11 -0.64 3.78 4.49
CA PRO A 11 -0.48 2.37 4.17
C PRO A 11 -0.45 1.51 5.43
N ALA A 12 -1.02 0.31 5.35
CA ALA A 12 -0.85 -0.72 6.37
C ALA A 12 0.58 -1.30 6.38
N GLU A 13 1.20 -1.40 5.19
CA GLU A 13 2.59 -1.84 5.01
C GLU A 13 3.30 -0.92 4.02
N CYS A 14 4.46 -0.39 4.42
CA CYS A 14 5.31 0.43 3.57
C CYS A 14 5.87 -0.37 2.40
N ASN A 15 5.58 0.07 1.17
CA ASN A 15 6.06 -0.56 -0.06
C ASN A 15 7.58 -0.46 -0.29
N PHE A 16 8.29 0.33 0.53
CA PHE A 16 9.75 0.50 0.47
C PHE A 16 10.46 -0.32 1.57
N SER A 17 10.13 -0.08 2.84
CA SER A 17 10.82 -0.70 3.98
C SER A 17 10.21 -2.03 4.41
N GLY A 18 9.01 -2.36 3.93
CA GLY A 18 8.22 -3.48 4.44
C GLY A 18 7.68 -3.27 5.85
N GLN A 19 7.90 -2.10 6.46
CA GLN A 19 7.41 -1.81 7.81
C GLN A 19 5.88 -1.82 7.83
N LYS A 20 5.29 -2.54 8.78
CA LYS A 20 3.86 -2.46 9.08
C LYS A 20 3.62 -1.27 10.02
N LEU A 21 2.69 -0.40 9.64
CA LEU A 21 2.41 0.84 10.37
C LEU A 21 1.44 0.57 11.54
N ASP A 22 1.49 1.47 12.52
CA ASP A 22 0.59 1.43 13.68
C ASP A 22 -0.84 1.77 13.25
N LEU A 23 -1.71 0.76 13.26
CA LEU A 23 -3.10 0.90 12.87
C LEU A 23 -3.92 1.73 13.87
N SER A 24 -3.41 1.98 15.09
CA SER A 24 -4.05 2.82 16.11
C SER A 24 -4.24 4.28 15.66
N TRP A 25 -3.52 4.69 14.61
CA TRP A 25 -3.72 5.98 13.98
C TRP A 25 -5.16 6.15 13.49
N THR A 26 -5.82 5.04 13.13
CA THR A 26 -7.23 5.03 12.72
C THR A 26 -8.11 5.69 13.78
N GLU A 27 -8.08 5.17 15.01
CA GLU A 27 -8.94 5.63 16.10
C GLU A 27 -8.53 7.04 16.54
N ARG A 28 -7.23 7.31 16.62
CA ARG A 28 -6.70 8.63 17.00
C ARG A 28 -7.16 9.72 16.05
N VAL A 29 -7.11 9.46 14.75
CA VAL A 29 -7.52 10.41 13.71
C VAL A 29 -9.04 10.60 13.73
N GLN A 30 -9.81 9.51 13.82
CA GLN A 30 -11.27 9.58 13.94
C GLN A 30 -11.71 10.33 15.22
N ALA A 31 -10.93 10.25 16.30
CA ALA A 31 -11.13 11.01 17.54
C ALA A 31 -10.67 12.48 17.47
N GLY A 32 -10.18 12.94 16.32
CA GLY A 32 -9.83 14.34 16.07
C GLY A 32 -8.40 14.74 16.41
N ALA A 33 -7.45 13.78 16.53
CA ALA A 33 -6.05 14.10 16.77
C ALA A 33 -5.46 15.08 15.72
N LEU A 34 -5.89 14.97 14.45
CA LEU A 34 -5.45 15.87 13.39
C LEU A 34 -6.04 17.28 13.48
N ASN A 35 -7.23 17.44 14.09
CA ASN A 35 -7.79 18.77 14.34
C ASN A 35 -6.89 19.58 15.28
N GLN A 36 -6.36 18.92 16.32
CA GLN A 36 -5.41 19.52 17.25
C GLN A 36 -4.07 19.81 16.57
N LEU A 37 -3.54 18.85 15.81
CA LEU A 37 -2.23 18.97 15.17
C LEU A 37 -2.18 20.06 14.08
N LEU A 38 -3.24 20.19 13.29
CA LEU A 38 -3.30 21.11 12.15
C LEU A 38 -3.94 22.45 12.48
N GLY A 39 -4.46 22.63 13.70
CA GLY A 39 -5.14 23.87 14.11
C GLY A 39 -6.45 24.13 13.36
N CYS A 40 -7.04 23.12 12.70
CA CYS A 40 -8.39 23.21 12.16
C CYS A 40 -9.36 23.05 13.34
N GLY A 41 -10.02 24.15 13.74
CA GLY A 41 -10.78 24.34 14.98
C GLY A 41 -12.03 23.46 15.19
N GLY A 42 -11.98 22.17 14.84
CA GLY A 42 -13.09 21.23 14.95
C GLY A 42 -14.03 21.19 13.74
N ASP A 43 -13.75 21.98 12.70
CA ASP A 43 -14.67 22.22 11.57
C ASP A 43 -14.82 21.02 10.61
N THR A 44 -14.02 19.97 10.76
CA THR A 44 -14.04 18.80 9.89
C THR A 44 -14.05 17.50 10.67
N ARG A 45 -14.76 16.51 10.13
CA ARG A 45 -14.71 15.12 10.59
C ARG A 45 -13.74 14.34 9.73
N TRP A 46 -12.71 13.80 10.36
CA TRP A 46 -11.73 12.97 9.68
C TRP A 46 -12.26 11.57 9.41
N LYS A 47 -12.03 11.12 8.18
CA LYS A 47 -12.23 9.76 7.71
C LYS A 47 -10.87 9.14 7.43
N VAL A 48 -10.76 7.83 7.66
CA VAL A 48 -9.50 7.10 7.53
C VAL A 48 -9.59 6.11 6.38
N LEU A 49 -8.66 6.24 5.43
CA LEU A 49 -8.43 5.27 4.36
C LEU A 49 -7.13 4.50 4.64
N LEU A 50 -7.27 3.20 4.90
CA LEU A 50 -6.16 2.30 5.05
C LEU A 50 -5.78 1.71 3.68
N ASP A 51 -4.60 2.06 3.16
CA ASP A 51 -4.06 1.39 1.99
C ASP A 51 -3.49 0.02 2.38
N ALA A 52 -4.28 -1.02 2.14
CA ALA A 52 -3.90 -2.40 2.42
C ALA A 52 -3.37 -3.12 1.17
N ALA A 53 -3.13 -2.43 0.05
CA ALA A 53 -2.75 -3.08 -1.21
C ALA A 53 -1.43 -3.85 -1.12
N LYS A 54 -0.43 -3.32 -0.41
CA LYS A 54 0.80 -4.09 -0.12
C LYS A 54 0.59 -5.08 1.03
N HIS A 55 -0.03 -4.67 2.13
CA HIS A 55 -0.23 -5.54 3.30
C HIS A 55 -0.95 -6.85 2.95
N ALA A 56 -2.08 -6.76 2.24
CA ALA A 56 -2.89 -7.91 1.87
C ALA A 56 -2.19 -8.88 0.90
N SER A 57 -1.07 -8.49 0.28
CA SER A 57 -0.30 -9.38 -0.60
C SER A 57 0.35 -10.54 0.14
N THR A 58 0.75 -10.31 1.39
CA THR A 58 1.58 -11.27 2.15
C THR A 58 1.21 -11.31 3.62
N SER A 59 0.09 -10.72 4.02
CA SER A 59 -0.32 -10.68 5.43
C SER A 59 -1.84 -10.72 5.55
N PRO A 60 -2.36 -11.38 6.60
CA PRO A 60 -3.79 -11.49 6.81
C PRO A 60 -4.40 -10.10 7.06
N LEU A 61 -5.56 -9.87 6.45
CA LEU A 61 -6.37 -8.68 6.67
C LEU A 61 -7.60 -9.04 7.50
N ARG A 62 -7.64 -8.59 8.75
CA ARG A 62 -8.72 -8.89 9.70
C ARG A 62 -9.70 -7.72 9.78
N LEU A 63 -10.89 -7.89 9.22
CA LEU A 63 -11.95 -6.87 9.21
C LEU A 63 -12.72 -6.82 10.55
N ASP A 64 -12.68 -7.90 11.31
CA ASP A 64 -13.26 -8.05 12.64
C ASP A 64 -12.35 -7.55 13.77
N GLY A 65 -11.11 -7.16 13.48
CA GLY A 65 -10.11 -6.69 14.45
C GLY A 65 -10.44 -5.36 15.15
N GLU A 66 -9.58 -4.94 16.07
CA GLU A 66 -9.76 -3.72 16.86
C GLU A 66 -9.85 -2.46 15.99
N HIS A 67 -8.99 -2.37 14.97
CA HIS A 67 -8.87 -1.16 14.18
C HIS A 67 -9.93 -1.06 13.08
N LYS A 68 -10.61 0.08 13.05
CA LYS A 68 -11.88 0.23 12.34
C LYS A 68 -11.85 1.39 11.32
N PRO A 69 -11.04 1.29 10.23
CA PRO A 69 -10.97 2.34 9.22
C PRO A 69 -12.32 2.50 8.50
N ASP A 70 -12.52 3.69 7.92
CA ASP A 70 -13.70 4.02 7.13
C ASP A 70 -13.63 3.35 5.75
N PHE A 71 -12.42 3.28 5.20
CA PHE A 71 -12.14 2.75 3.88
C PHE A 71 -10.89 1.86 3.89
N ILE A 72 -10.90 0.78 3.13
CA ILE A 72 -9.72 -0.07 2.91
C ILE A 72 -9.54 -0.31 1.41
N THR A 73 -8.36 -0.04 0.86
CA THR A 73 -8.05 -0.33 -0.54
C THR A 73 -7.28 -1.64 -0.70
N LEU A 74 -7.63 -2.40 -1.73
CA LEU A 74 -7.04 -3.70 -2.07
C LEU A 74 -6.61 -3.76 -3.52
N SER A 75 -5.63 -4.62 -3.81
CA SER A 75 -5.14 -4.86 -5.17
C SER A 75 -4.98 -6.36 -5.41
N PHE A 76 -5.84 -6.93 -6.25
CA PHE A 76 -5.92 -8.37 -6.43
C PHE A 76 -4.68 -8.96 -7.13
N TYR A 77 -4.11 -8.25 -8.12
CA TYR A 77 -2.87 -8.71 -8.75
C TYR A 77 -1.68 -8.77 -7.77
N LYS A 78 -1.67 -7.94 -6.72
CA LYS A 78 -0.62 -8.02 -5.68
C LYS A 78 -0.83 -9.23 -4.78
N MET A 79 -2.07 -9.66 -4.59
CA MET A 79 -2.43 -10.79 -3.74
C MET A 79 -2.16 -12.14 -4.43
N PHE A 80 -2.48 -12.25 -5.73
CA PHE A 80 -2.42 -13.54 -6.44
C PHE A 80 -2.07 -13.41 -7.94
N GLY A 81 -1.47 -12.30 -8.38
CA GLY A 81 -0.85 -12.14 -9.71
C GLY A 81 -1.78 -11.77 -10.87
N TYR A 82 -3.05 -12.19 -10.84
CA TYR A 82 -4.04 -11.93 -11.90
C TYR A 82 -5.44 -11.84 -11.31
N PRO A 83 -6.33 -10.90 -11.72
CA PRO A 83 -6.21 -10.01 -12.86
C PRO A 83 -5.49 -8.70 -12.56
N THR A 84 -4.77 -8.18 -13.55
CA THR A 84 -4.19 -6.82 -13.52
C THR A 84 -5.28 -5.78 -13.71
N GLY A 85 -5.19 -4.66 -12.99
CA GLY A 85 -6.13 -3.53 -13.14
C GLY A 85 -7.42 -3.64 -12.34
N LEU A 86 -7.59 -4.70 -11.53
CA LEU A 86 -8.72 -4.84 -10.61
C LEU A 86 -8.26 -4.70 -9.14
N GLY A 87 -9.08 -4.02 -8.35
CA GLY A 87 -8.93 -3.90 -6.91
C GLY A 87 -10.30 -3.83 -6.24
N ALA A 88 -10.30 -3.57 -4.94
CA ALA A 88 -11.53 -3.36 -4.17
C ALA A 88 -11.37 -2.18 -3.21
N LEU A 89 -12.45 -1.45 -3.01
CA LEU A 89 -12.61 -0.46 -1.96
C LEU A 89 -13.64 -1.00 -0.97
N LEU A 90 -13.19 -1.44 0.20
CA LEU A 90 -14.10 -1.80 1.28
C LEU A 90 -14.54 -0.52 1.97
N ILE A 91 -15.86 -0.33 2.05
CA ILE A 91 -16.46 0.87 2.64
C ILE A 91 -17.22 0.46 3.89
N ARG A 92 -16.88 1.08 5.01
CA ARG A 92 -17.69 0.95 6.21
C ARG A 92 -19.08 1.53 5.96
N ARG A 93 -20.13 0.77 6.31
CA ARG A 93 -21.52 1.15 6.05
C ARG A 93 -21.88 2.55 6.58
N GLU A 94 -21.44 2.90 7.78
CA GLU A 94 -21.71 4.23 8.39
C GLU A 94 -20.97 5.38 7.68
N SER A 95 -19.95 5.06 6.88
CA SER A 95 -19.15 6.02 6.11
C SER A 95 -19.59 6.13 4.65
N ALA A 96 -20.51 5.28 4.20
CA ALA A 96 -21.05 5.35 2.84
C ALA A 96 -21.71 6.70 2.53
N ALA A 97 -22.33 7.33 3.52
CA ALA A 97 -23.03 8.59 3.36
C ALA A 97 -22.09 9.79 3.05
N CYS A 98 -20.79 9.70 3.37
CA CYS A 98 -19.85 10.78 3.03
C CYS A 98 -19.30 10.66 1.60
N LEU A 99 -19.59 9.57 0.88
CA LEU A 99 -19.21 9.39 -0.52
C LEU A 99 -20.27 10.00 -1.43
N GLU A 100 -20.23 11.32 -1.56
CA GLU A 100 -21.09 12.09 -2.46
C GLU A 100 -20.43 12.24 -3.83
N LYS A 101 -21.00 11.60 -4.85
CA LYS A 101 -20.56 11.75 -6.23
C LYS A 101 -21.19 12.98 -6.86
N LYS A 102 -20.36 13.92 -7.33
CA LYS A 102 -20.80 15.21 -7.92
C LYS A 102 -20.92 15.17 -9.45
N THR A 103 -20.57 14.05 -10.06
CA THR A 103 -20.61 13.83 -11.49
C THR A 103 -21.26 12.49 -11.78
N PHE A 104 -21.57 12.21 -13.04
CA PHE A 104 -22.02 10.88 -13.46
C PHE A 104 -21.13 10.36 -14.58
N ALA A 105 -21.12 9.05 -14.74
CA ALA A 105 -20.53 8.37 -15.88
C ALA A 105 -21.52 7.33 -16.41
N GLY A 106 -21.15 6.63 -17.48
CA GLY A 106 -21.94 5.50 -17.98
C GLY A 106 -22.23 4.50 -16.86
N GLY A 107 -23.44 3.95 -16.81
CA GLY A 107 -23.85 2.97 -15.78
C GLY A 107 -24.30 3.58 -14.45
N THR A 108 -23.82 4.76 -14.06
CA THR A 108 -24.04 5.29 -12.69
C THR A 108 -25.29 6.15 -12.52
N VAL A 109 -25.99 6.43 -13.61
CA VAL A 109 -27.11 7.37 -13.67
C VAL A 109 -28.41 6.63 -14.02
N LEU A 110 -29.50 7.01 -13.35
CA LEU A 110 -30.86 6.57 -13.66
C LEU A 110 -31.48 7.43 -14.76
N ALA A 111 -31.29 8.74 -14.67
CA ALA A 111 -31.74 9.71 -15.66
C ALA A 111 -30.81 10.93 -15.71
N ALA A 112 -30.57 11.48 -16.90
CA ALA A 112 -29.89 12.74 -17.11
C ALA A 112 -30.67 13.55 -18.14
N ARG A 113 -30.64 14.88 -18.03
CA ARG A 113 -31.24 15.78 -19.03
C ARG A 113 -30.16 16.37 -19.93
N ALA A 114 -30.53 16.62 -21.18
CA ALA A 114 -29.62 17.24 -22.16
C ALA A 114 -29.64 18.76 -22.09
N ASP A 115 -30.73 19.35 -21.58
CA ASP A 115 -30.97 20.80 -21.60
C ASP A 115 -30.38 21.52 -20.37
N ASP A 116 -30.05 20.77 -19.30
CA ASP A 116 -29.46 21.28 -18.07
C ASP A 116 -28.58 20.22 -17.38
N ASP A 117 -27.84 20.64 -16.35
CA ASP A 117 -26.90 19.79 -15.59
C ASP A 117 -27.61 18.84 -14.59
N MET A 118 -28.91 18.58 -14.77
CA MET A 118 -29.68 17.70 -13.88
C MET A 118 -29.38 16.24 -14.19
N PHE A 119 -29.00 15.48 -13.17
CA PHE A 119 -28.92 14.02 -13.22
C PHE A 119 -29.37 13.38 -11.91
N VAL A 120 -29.88 12.16 -12.01
CA VAL A 120 -30.27 11.32 -10.87
C VAL A 120 -29.36 10.09 -10.88
N LEU A 121 -28.51 9.96 -9.87
CA LEU A 121 -27.66 8.78 -9.71
C LEU A 121 -28.47 7.55 -9.28
N ARG A 122 -27.91 6.35 -9.51
CA ARG A 122 -28.45 5.09 -8.97
C ARG A 122 -28.55 5.15 -7.44
N GLU A 123 -29.47 4.41 -6.84
CA GLU A 123 -29.65 4.44 -5.39
C GLU A 123 -28.56 3.66 -4.65
N SER A 124 -28.12 2.54 -5.22
CA SER A 124 -27.14 1.66 -4.57
C SER A 124 -25.73 2.27 -4.63
N LEU A 125 -24.97 2.14 -3.54
CA LEU A 125 -23.65 2.75 -3.41
C LEU A 125 -22.67 2.29 -4.50
N HIS A 126 -22.64 0.98 -4.78
CA HIS A 126 -21.70 0.42 -5.75
C HIS A 126 -22.02 0.90 -7.17
N GLU A 127 -23.28 0.81 -7.63
CA GLU A 127 -23.66 1.31 -8.96
C GLU A 127 -23.38 2.82 -9.13
N ARG A 128 -23.41 3.62 -8.06
CA ARG A 128 -23.02 5.03 -8.14
C ARG A 128 -21.54 5.23 -8.39
N LEU A 129 -20.69 4.41 -7.78
CA LEU A 129 -19.24 4.59 -7.76
C LEU A 129 -18.52 3.80 -8.86
N GLU A 130 -19.22 2.84 -9.47
CA GLU A 130 -18.71 1.95 -10.49
C GLU A 130 -18.95 2.50 -11.89
N ASP A 131 -18.00 3.30 -12.37
CA ASP A 131 -18.09 3.96 -13.67
C ASP A 131 -17.93 2.97 -14.84
N GLY A 132 -18.87 3.04 -15.77
CA GLY A 132 -18.83 2.33 -17.04
C GLY A 132 -19.21 0.87 -16.95
N THR A 133 -18.69 0.07 -17.89
CA THR A 133 -18.90 -1.38 -17.90
C THR A 133 -17.89 -2.04 -16.98
N ILE A 134 -18.40 -2.79 -16.00
CA ILE A 134 -17.58 -3.48 -15.02
C ILE A 134 -16.84 -4.66 -15.65
N PRO A 135 -15.56 -4.89 -15.30
CA PRO A 135 -14.75 -5.97 -15.87
C PRO A 135 -15.16 -7.33 -15.29
N PHE A 136 -16.35 -7.82 -15.66
CA PHE A 136 -16.96 -9.04 -15.12
C PHE A 136 -16.08 -10.29 -15.27
N LEU A 137 -15.29 -10.41 -16.35
CA LEU A 137 -14.32 -11.51 -16.51
C LEU A 137 -13.22 -11.45 -15.45
N SER A 138 -12.69 -10.25 -15.18
CA SER A 138 -11.69 -10.04 -14.13
C SER A 138 -12.27 -10.30 -12.74
N ILE A 139 -13.53 -9.91 -12.49
CA ILE A 139 -14.20 -10.19 -11.22
C ILE A 139 -14.34 -11.70 -11.00
N MET A 140 -14.75 -12.46 -12.01
CA MET A 140 -14.81 -13.93 -11.92
C MET A 140 -13.42 -14.53 -11.67
N ALA A 141 -12.36 -13.99 -12.28
CA ALA A 141 -11.00 -14.45 -12.02
C ALA A 141 -10.51 -14.14 -10.60
N ALA A 142 -10.92 -12.99 -10.03
CA ALA A 142 -10.56 -12.62 -8.67
C ALA A 142 -11.14 -13.61 -7.64
N GLU A 143 -12.33 -14.16 -7.88
CA GLU A 143 -12.90 -15.21 -7.03
C GLU A 143 -12.00 -16.45 -6.96
N LEU A 144 -11.47 -16.89 -8.10
CA LEU A 144 -10.54 -18.04 -8.15
C LEU A 144 -9.26 -17.75 -7.35
N GLY A 145 -8.71 -16.54 -7.46
CA GLY A 145 -7.53 -16.13 -6.70
C GLY A 145 -7.79 -16.07 -5.19
N LEU A 146 -8.95 -15.56 -4.77
CA LEU A 146 -9.35 -15.52 -3.37
C LEU A 146 -9.51 -16.93 -2.78
N ARG A 147 -10.16 -17.85 -3.50
CA ARG A 147 -10.28 -19.26 -3.08
C ARG A 147 -8.91 -19.92 -2.96
N HIS A 148 -8.00 -19.67 -3.90
CA HIS A 148 -6.65 -20.21 -3.84
C HIS A 148 -5.87 -19.70 -2.61
N LEU A 149 -6.03 -18.43 -2.24
CA LEU A 149 -5.44 -17.90 -1.00
C LEU A 149 -6.07 -18.49 0.25
N GLU A 150 -7.38 -18.76 0.24
CA GLU A 150 -8.07 -19.45 1.34
C GLU A 150 -7.55 -20.88 1.52
N GLU A 151 -7.29 -21.61 0.44
CA GLU A 151 -6.71 -22.96 0.46
C GLU A 151 -5.28 -22.98 1.01
N ILE A 152 -4.44 -22.00 0.64
CA ILE A 152 -3.04 -21.90 1.11
C ILE A 152 -2.97 -21.38 2.55
N GLY A 153 -3.82 -20.41 2.90
CA GLY A 153 -3.85 -19.73 4.19
C GLY A 153 -2.88 -18.52 4.25
N MET A 154 -3.42 -17.36 4.61
CA MET A 154 -2.65 -16.10 4.67
C MET A 154 -1.62 -16.08 5.80
N GLU A 155 -1.88 -16.75 6.93
CA GLU A 155 -0.91 -16.89 8.01
C GLU A 155 0.35 -17.67 7.56
N GLY A 156 0.16 -18.72 6.76
CA GLY A 156 1.26 -19.50 6.19
C GLY A 156 2.11 -18.67 5.22
N ILE A 157 1.45 -17.90 4.35
CA ILE A 157 2.10 -16.97 3.41
C ILE A 157 2.90 -15.92 4.18
N GLU A 158 2.31 -15.33 5.23
CA GLU A 158 2.99 -14.34 6.07
C GLU A 158 4.26 -14.91 6.69
N GLN A 159 4.17 -16.04 7.39
CA GLN A 159 5.34 -16.62 8.05
C GLN A 159 6.42 -17.06 7.04
N HIS A 160 6.02 -17.64 5.91
CA HIS A 160 6.97 -18.06 4.89
C HIS A 160 7.72 -16.86 4.29
N THR A 161 6.99 -15.85 3.81
CA THR A 161 7.60 -14.67 3.18
C THR A 161 8.40 -13.84 4.17
N TRP A 162 7.95 -13.72 5.42
CA TRP A 162 8.72 -13.12 6.51
C TRP A 162 10.03 -13.87 6.76
N SER A 163 10.01 -15.21 6.83
CA SER A 163 11.22 -16.00 7.09
C SER A 163 12.27 -15.85 6.00
N LEU A 164 11.86 -15.81 4.72
CA LEU A 164 12.75 -15.54 3.58
C LEU A 164 13.35 -14.13 3.65
N ARG A 165 12.51 -13.13 3.94
CA ARG A 165 12.96 -11.76 4.13
C ARG A 165 13.98 -11.67 5.26
N ASP A 166 13.70 -12.31 6.38
CA ASP A 166 14.53 -12.25 7.58
C ASP A 166 15.90 -12.91 7.38
N PHE A 167 15.90 -14.08 6.75
CA PHE A 167 17.11 -14.76 6.34
C PHE A 167 17.94 -13.90 5.39
N PHE A 168 17.33 -13.38 4.33
CA PHE A 168 18.03 -12.57 3.32
C PHE A 168 18.61 -11.29 3.92
N ALA A 169 17.84 -10.55 4.72
CA ALA A 169 18.30 -9.35 5.41
C ALA A 169 19.44 -9.66 6.40
N SER A 170 19.37 -10.79 7.10
CA SER A 170 20.43 -11.26 8.00
C SER A 170 21.73 -11.55 7.26
N GLU A 171 21.67 -12.27 6.13
CA GLU A 171 22.85 -12.61 5.34
C GLU A 171 23.48 -11.37 4.71
N LEU A 172 22.68 -10.48 4.10
CA LEU A 172 23.17 -9.18 3.63
C LEU A 172 23.86 -8.38 4.73
N GLY A 173 23.28 -8.38 5.94
CA GLY A 173 23.83 -7.70 7.11
C GLY A 173 25.18 -8.27 7.58
N LYS A 174 25.52 -9.52 7.23
CA LYS A 174 26.81 -10.16 7.54
C LYS A 174 27.88 -9.93 6.47
N MET A 175 27.50 -9.59 5.24
CA MET A 175 28.45 -9.42 4.14
C MET A 175 29.46 -8.30 4.42
N ARG A 176 30.75 -8.62 4.26
CA ARG A 176 31.88 -7.69 4.40
C ARG A 176 32.79 -7.78 3.19
N HIS A 177 33.36 -6.64 2.81
CA HIS A 177 34.50 -6.58 1.90
C HIS A 177 35.76 -7.15 2.57
N ALA A 178 36.79 -7.47 1.79
CA ALA A 178 38.06 -7.97 2.30
C ALA A 178 38.74 -7.02 3.31
N ASN A 179 38.43 -5.72 3.25
CA ASN A 179 38.89 -4.70 4.18
C ASN A 179 38.05 -4.61 5.49
N GLY A 180 37.11 -5.54 5.70
CA GLY A 180 36.26 -5.61 6.88
C GLY A 180 35.06 -4.66 6.89
N ARG A 181 34.90 -3.77 5.90
CA ARG A 181 33.74 -2.86 5.81
C ARG A 181 32.49 -3.60 5.30
N LYS A 182 31.31 -3.07 5.63
CA LYS A 182 30.02 -3.61 5.14
C LYS A 182 29.95 -3.60 3.62
N ALA A 183 29.42 -4.68 3.03
CA ALA A 183 29.19 -4.77 1.59
C ALA A 183 27.75 -4.45 1.18
N ALA A 184 26.82 -4.38 2.13
CA ALA A 184 25.43 -4.02 1.90
C ALA A 184 24.89 -3.14 3.04
N MET A 185 23.90 -2.32 2.70
CA MET A 185 23.11 -1.51 3.62
C MET A 185 21.64 -1.88 3.42
N VAL A 186 21.02 -2.46 4.46
CA VAL A 186 19.62 -2.86 4.46
C VAL A 186 18.78 -1.77 5.10
N TYR A 187 17.63 -1.46 4.50
CA TYR A 187 16.69 -0.44 4.96
C TYR A 187 15.47 -1.05 5.65
N GLY A 188 14.88 -0.30 6.58
CA GLY A 188 13.68 -0.70 7.30
C GLY A 188 13.95 -1.46 8.60
N PRO A 189 12.95 -2.20 9.13
CA PRO A 189 13.09 -2.94 10.37
C PRO A 189 14.27 -3.93 10.35
N PRO A 190 15.02 -4.07 11.46
CA PRO A 190 16.17 -4.96 11.50
C PRO A 190 15.76 -6.43 11.32
N PRO A 191 16.70 -7.33 11.01
CA PRO A 191 16.46 -8.76 11.11
C PRO A 191 16.00 -9.16 12.52
N SER A 192 15.31 -10.28 12.63
CA SER A 192 14.58 -10.78 13.79
C SER A 192 13.40 -9.91 14.25
N SER A 193 13.03 -8.86 13.49
CA SER A 193 11.76 -8.14 13.74
C SER A 193 10.58 -9.10 13.54
N PRO A 194 9.54 -9.07 14.40
CA PRO A 194 8.41 -9.98 14.28
C PRO A 194 7.62 -9.74 12.98
N SER A 195 6.95 -10.78 12.48
CA SER A 195 6.09 -10.70 11.30
C SER A 195 4.94 -9.70 11.45
N SER A 196 4.56 -9.34 12.68
CA SER A 196 3.60 -8.26 12.95
C SER A 196 4.14 -6.85 12.66
N ALA A 197 5.46 -6.66 12.62
CA ALA A 197 6.11 -5.37 12.42
C ALA A 197 6.73 -5.19 11.03
N VAL A 198 7.01 -6.28 10.30
CA VAL A 198 7.62 -6.24 8.97
C VAL A 198 7.03 -7.29 8.05
N GLY A 199 6.73 -6.89 6.82
CA GLY A 199 6.28 -7.77 5.75
C GLY A 199 7.44 -8.37 4.94
N SER A 200 7.15 -8.68 3.68
CA SER A 200 8.05 -9.46 2.80
C SER A 200 9.15 -8.65 2.12
N ILE A 201 9.21 -7.34 2.33
CA ILE A 201 10.15 -6.47 1.59
C ILE A 201 11.52 -6.43 2.28
N CYS A 202 12.57 -6.57 1.48
CA CYS A 202 13.94 -6.27 1.86
C CYS A 202 14.53 -5.26 0.86
N CYS A 203 14.50 -3.98 1.21
CA CYS A 203 15.17 -2.94 0.43
C CYS A 203 16.62 -2.79 0.89
N PHE A 204 17.56 -2.69 -0.05
CA PHE A 204 18.98 -2.58 0.27
C PHE A 204 19.74 -1.84 -0.84
N ASN A 205 20.91 -1.33 -0.48
CA ASN A 205 21.93 -0.89 -1.41
C ASN A 205 23.21 -1.70 -1.22
N MET A 206 23.90 -1.98 -2.32
CA MET A 206 25.26 -2.55 -2.26
C MET A 206 26.28 -1.42 -2.07
N LEU A 207 27.34 -1.71 -1.34
CA LEU A 207 28.39 -0.75 -1.00
C LEU A 207 29.68 -1.12 -1.71
N GLN A 208 30.42 -0.12 -2.16
CA GLN A 208 31.79 -0.27 -2.62
C GLN A 208 32.75 -0.51 -1.44
N PRO A 209 33.96 -1.05 -1.66
CA PRO A 209 34.96 -1.20 -0.60
C PRO A 209 35.33 0.11 0.11
N ALA A 210 35.21 1.24 -0.60
CA ALA A 210 35.43 2.58 -0.03
C ALA A 210 34.28 3.06 0.88
N GLY A 211 33.10 2.44 0.81
CA GLY A 211 31.89 2.77 1.56
C GLY A 211 30.83 3.56 0.78
N GLY A 212 31.12 3.97 -0.45
CA GLY A 212 30.13 4.61 -1.33
C GLY A 212 29.07 3.62 -1.84
N LEU A 213 27.92 4.14 -2.29
CA LEU A 213 26.88 3.32 -2.92
C LEU A 213 27.38 2.78 -4.28
N LEU A 214 27.03 1.53 -4.57
CA LEU A 214 27.19 0.96 -5.90
C LEU A 214 25.93 1.26 -6.71
N ASP A 215 26.10 1.63 -7.99
CA ASP A 215 24.96 1.94 -8.86
C ASP A 215 24.04 0.71 -9.00
N TYR A 216 22.74 0.91 -8.73
CA TYR A 216 21.76 -0.17 -8.79
C TYR A 216 21.68 -0.80 -10.18
N SER A 217 21.99 -0.06 -11.24
CA SER A 217 22.02 -0.58 -12.63
C SER A 217 23.02 -1.72 -12.77
N HIS A 218 24.22 -1.55 -12.20
CA HIS A 218 25.26 -2.57 -12.24
C HIS A 218 24.92 -3.78 -11.36
N VAL A 219 24.28 -3.56 -10.21
CA VAL A 219 23.79 -4.66 -9.35
C VAL A 219 22.73 -5.48 -10.09
N GLU A 220 21.81 -4.82 -10.78
CA GLU A 220 20.76 -5.45 -11.59
C GLU A 220 21.35 -6.31 -12.71
N GLU A 221 22.28 -5.76 -13.50
CA GLU A 221 22.93 -6.49 -14.59
C GLU A 221 23.61 -7.77 -14.08
N LEU A 222 24.39 -7.67 -13.00
CA LEU A 222 25.06 -8.82 -12.40
C LEU A 222 24.08 -9.85 -11.84
N ALA A 223 22.99 -9.42 -11.20
CA ALA A 223 21.94 -10.31 -10.71
C ALA A 223 21.25 -11.05 -11.87
N CYS A 224 20.95 -10.35 -12.97
CA CYS A 224 20.36 -10.91 -14.18
C CYS A 224 21.25 -11.99 -14.81
N LEU A 225 22.58 -11.80 -14.83
CA LEU A 225 23.52 -12.80 -15.35
C LEU A 225 23.46 -14.15 -14.61
N VAL A 226 23.00 -14.16 -13.37
CA VAL A 226 22.83 -15.37 -12.55
C VAL A 226 21.36 -15.77 -12.35
N GLY A 227 20.43 -15.17 -13.11
CA GLY A 227 19.01 -15.50 -13.09
C GLY A 227 18.23 -14.91 -11.92
N ILE A 228 18.73 -13.86 -11.27
CA ILE A 228 18.04 -13.13 -10.20
C ILE A 228 17.46 -11.84 -10.75
N ASN A 229 16.15 -11.67 -10.63
CA ASN A 229 15.47 -10.43 -11.01
C ASN A 229 15.29 -9.55 -9.78
N LEU A 230 15.82 -8.33 -9.83
CA LEU A 230 15.68 -7.33 -8.77
C LEU A 230 14.72 -6.23 -9.21
N ARG A 231 13.91 -5.72 -8.28
CA ARG A 231 13.20 -4.46 -8.49
C ARG A 231 14.16 -3.31 -8.16
N THR A 232 14.63 -2.62 -9.18
CA THR A 232 15.59 -1.52 -9.06
C THR A 232 14.97 -0.16 -9.44
N GLY A 233 15.74 0.91 -9.23
CA GLY A 233 15.35 2.29 -9.55
C GLY A 233 14.59 2.99 -8.42
N SER A 234 13.97 4.13 -8.75
CA SER A 234 13.18 4.90 -7.79
C SER A 234 11.85 4.20 -7.49
N PHE A 235 11.51 4.15 -6.20
CA PHE A 235 10.22 3.63 -5.76
C PHE A 235 9.14 4.70 -5.89
N CYS A 236 7.88 4.29 -6.09
CA CYS A 236 6.70 5.16 -5.99
C CYS A 236 6.41 5.54 -4.52
N ASN A 237 7.44 5.98 -3.80
CA ASN A 237 7.44 6.43 -2.41
C ASN A 237 8.52 7.51 -2.25
N PRO A 238 8.26 8.74 -2.74
CA PRO A 238 9.26 9.80 -2.75
C PRO A 238 9.69 10.22 -1.34
N GLY A 239 8.80 10.11 -0.35
CA GLY A 239 9.14 10.37 1.05
C GLY A 239 10.20 9.41 1.59
N ALA A 240 10.00 8.11 1.38
CA ALA A 240 10.99 7.10 1.77
C ALA A 240 12.29 7.23 0.98
N ASN A 241 12.22 7.52 -0.33
CA ASN A 241 13.42 7.76 -1.14
C ASN A 241 14.23 8.94 -0.57
N LYS A 242 13.56 10.06 -0.23
CA LYS A 242 14.19 11.25 0.35
C LYS A 242 14.86 10.94 1.69
N GLU A 243 14.12 10.33 2.61
CA GLU A 243 14.59 10.06 3.98
C GLU A 243 15.72 9.01 4.01
N MET A 244 15.61 7.96 3.22
CA MET A 244 16.48 6.78 3.33
C MET A 244 17.69 6.81 2.38
N LEU A 245 17.58 7.49 1.23
CA LEU A 245 18.71 7.67 0.30
C LEU A 245 19.45 8.99 0.54
N GLY A 246 18.94 9.85 1.42
CA GLY A 246 19.53 11.16 1.71
C GLY A 246 19.44 12.15 0.56
N HIS A 247 18.59 11.88 -0.43
CA HIS A 247 18.36 12.79 -1.55
C HIS A 247 17.79 14.10 -1.03
N THR A 248 18.43 15.19 -1.42
CA THR A 248 17.92 16.54 -1.19
C THR A 248 16.86 16.86 -2.24
N SER A 249 16.09 17.94 -2.03
CA SER A 249 15.10 18.36 -3.03
C SER A 249 15.74 18.70 -4.38
N GLU A 250 17.01 19.11 -4.38
CA GLU A 250 17.80 19.44 -5.58
C GLU A 250 18.18 18.20 -6.40
N ASP A 251 18.31 17.03 -5.77
CA ASP A 251 18.62 15.76 -6.46
C ASP A 251 17.43 15.20 -7.27
N VAL A 252 16.23 15.79 -7.10
CA VAL A 252 14.97 15.37 -7.74
C VAL A 252 14.56 16.32 -8.88
N GLU A 253 15.25 17.46 -9.02
CA GLU A 253 15.07 18.36 -10.17
C GLU A 253 15.88 17.81 -11.35
N LEU A 254 15.16 17.42 -12.42
CA LEU A 254 15.73 17.00 -13.71
C LEU A 254 16.27 18.20 -14.50
#